data_AF-A0A1Z5I9T0-F1
#
_entry.id   AF-A0A1Z5I9T0-F1
#
_cell.length_a   1.000
_cell.length_b   1.000
_cell.length_c   1.000
_cell.angle_alpha   90.00
_cell.angle_beta   90.00
_cell.angle_gamma   90.00
#
_symmetry.space_group_name_H-M   'P 1'
#
loop_
_entity.id
_entity.type
_entity.pdbx_description
1 polymer ?
#
loop_
_entity_poly.entity_id
_entity_poly.type
_entity_poly.pdbx_seq_one_letter_code
_entity_poly.pdbx_strand_id
1 'polypeptide(L)'
;MDKLKTLRHDNTEELADKLGEELLAYLNSSLKTQAHQLAVKIARSQRYMNKAEACKYCGITNNTFDKWLALGLQRIHIDGIIRFDKQDLDSFMKEHKRII
;
A
#
# COMPACT_ATOMS: atom_id res chain seq x y z
N MET A 1 48.29 24.91 -28.68
CA MET A 1 46.82 24.73 -28.74
C MET A 1 46.46 23.59 -27.80
N ASP A 2 45.42 23.76 -26.96
CA ASP A 2 44.50 22.71 -26.47
C ASP A 2 44.15 22.58 -24.98
N LYS A 3 44.84 23.19 -24.00
CA LYS A 3 44.38 23.13 -22.58
C LYS A 3 42.94 23.63 -22.36
N LEU A 4 42.52 24.64 -23.14
CA LEU A 4 41.18 25.24 -23.06
C LEU A 4 40.09 24.45 -23.81
N LYS A 5 40.46 23.44 -24.61
CA LYS A 5 39.52 22.51 -25.23
C LYS A 5 39.32 21.29 -24.35
N THR A 6 40.40 20.75 -23.76
CA THR A 6 40.35 19.63 -22.81
C THR A 6 39.51 20.00 -21.58
N LEU A 7 39.78 21.13 -20.92
CA LEU A 7 39.03 21.57 -19.73
C LEU A 7 37.52 21.78 -19.98
N ARG A 8 37.17 22.17 -21.21
CA ARG A 8 35.77 22.39 -21.61
C ARG A 8 35.05 21.08 -21.89
N HIS A 9 35.78 20.10 -22.42
CA HIS A 9 35.26 18.75 -22.67
C HIS A 9 35.03 18.01 -21.35
N ASP A 10 36.00 18.07 -20.44
CA ASP A 10 35.92 17.45 -19.10
C ASP A 10 34.72 18.02 -18.30
N ASN A 11 34.53 19.35 -18.33
CA ASN A 11 33.37 19.99 -17.68
C ASN A 11 32.02 19.62 -18.33
N THR A 12 31.99 19.35 -19.64
CA THR A 12 30.75 18.91 -20.31
C THR A 12 30.37 17.47 -19.97
N GLU A 13 31.35 16.60 -19.78
CA GLU A 13 31.15 15.21 -19.40
C GLU A 13 30.70 15.11 -17.92
N GLU A 14 31.35 15.85 -17.02
CA GLU A 14 30.95 15.94 -15.60
C GLU A 14 29.52 16.49 -15.43
N LEU A 15 29.12 17.46 -16.26
CA LEU A 15 27.77 18.01 -16.23
C LEU A 15 26.73 17.00 -16.75
N ALA A 16 27.08 16.20 -17.76
CA ALA A 16 26.21 15.17 -18.29
C ALA A 16 25.99 14.04 -17.28
N ASP A 17 27.04 13.63 -16.55
CA ASP A 17 26.95 12.62 -15.50
C ASP A 17 26.06 13.07 -14.35
N LYS A 18 26.25 14.30 -13.85
CA LYS A 18 25.38 14.88 -12.80
C LYS A 18 23.92 14.94 -13.22
N LEU A 19 23.65 15.34 -14.47
CA LEU A 19 22.29 15.36 -15.01
C LEU A 19 21.71 13.94 -15.11
N GLY A 20 22.53 12.96 -15.50
CA GLY A 20 22.14 11.55 -15.55
C GLY A 20 21.76 11.00 -14.18
N GLU A 21 22.58 11.27 -13.16
CA GLU A 21 22.31 10.86 -11.77
C GLU A 21 21.02 11.49 -11.23
N GLU A 22 20.80 12.78 -11.47
CA GLU A 22 19.62 13.50 -10.99
C GLU A 22 18.34 12.98 -11.68
N LEU A 23 18.39 12.76 -13.00
CA LEU A 23 17.29 12.15 -13.75
C LEU A 23 16.98 10.73 -13.25
N LEU A 24 18.01 9.92 -12.98
CA LEU A 24 17.83 8.56 -12.47
C LEU A 24 17.21 8.57 -11.08
N ALA A 25 17.66 9.46 -10.19
CA ALA A 25 17.08 9.63 -8.85
C ALA A 25 15.60 10.06 -8.94
N TYR A 26 15.29 11.02 -9.80
CA TYR A 26 13.92 11.47 -10.05
C TYR A 26 13.04 10.33 -10.55
N LEU A 27 13.46 9.61 -11.60
CA LEU A 27 12.71 8.49 -12.16
C LEU A 27 12.46 7.40 -11.12
N ASN A 28 13.47 7.03 -10.33
CA ASN A 28 13.32 6.05 -9.26
C ASN A 28 12.30 6.48 -8.20
N SER A 29 12.34 7.74 -7.79
CA SER A 29 11.40 8.27 -6.80
C SER A 29 9.95 8.29 -7.32
N SER A 30 9.77 8.68 -8.59
CA SER A 30 8.47 8.71 -9.25
C SER A 30 7.89 7.31 -9.44
N LEU A 31 8.69 6.36 -9.94
CA LEU A 31 8.29 4.97 -10.09
C LEU A 31 7.90 4.34 -8.75
N LYS A 32 8.69 4.57 -7.70
CA LYS A 32 8.38 4.09 -6.34
C LYS A 32 7.06 4.65 -5.83
N THR A 33 6.81 5.94 -6.06
CA THR A 33 5.57 6.61 -5.65
C THR A 33 4.35 6.04 -6.39
N GLN A 34 4.45 5.87 -7.70
CA GLN A 34 3.38 5.29 -8.51
C GLN A 34 3.09 3.83 -8.12
N ALA A 35 4.12 3.03 -7.90
CA ALA A 35 3.98 1.65 -7.43
C ALA A 35 3.23 1.59 -6.09
N HIS A 36 3.57 2.48 -5.15
CA HIS A 36 2.87 2.58 -3.87
C HIS A 36 1.40 2.96 -4.03
N GLN A 37 1.09 3.96 -4.87
CA GLN A 37 -0.29 4.39 -5.12
C GLN A 37 -1.13 3.27 -5.74
N LEU A 38 -0.57 2.51 -6.67
CA LEU A 38 -1.24 1.35 -7.27
C LEU A 38 -1.49 0.26 -6.22
N ALA A 39 -0.50 -0.08 -5.40
CA ALA A 39 -0.66 -1.06 -4.32
C ALA A 39 -1.76 -0.66 -3.33
N VAL A 40 -1.80 0.63 -2.94
CA VAL A 40 -2.86 1.17 -2.06
C VAL A 40 -4.23 1.09 -2.73
N LYS A 41 -4.33 1.40 -4.03
CA LYS A 41 -5.59 1.31 -4.78
C LYS A 41 -6.10 -0.13 -4.84
N ILE A 42 -5.21 -1.09 -5.13
CA ILE A 42 -5.53 -2.52 -5.15
C ILE A 42 -6.02 -2.97 -3.76
N ALA A 43 -5.27 -2.65 -2.70
CA ALA A 43 -5.64 -2.98 -1.33
C ALA A 43 -7.00 -2.36 -0.92
N ARG A 44 -7.30 -1.13 -1.36
CA ARG A 44 -8.60 -0.48 -1.13
C ARG A 44 -9.76 -1.17 -1.87
N SER A 45 -9.48 -1.75 -3.04
CA SER A 45 -10.46 -2.49 -3.85
C SER A 45 -10.67 -3.94 -3.42
N GLN A 46 -9.80 -4.47 -2.55
CA GLN A 46 -9.91 -5.84 -2.06
C GLN A 46 -11.16 -5.98 -1.19
N ARG A 47 -12.18 -6.68 -1.70
CA ARG A 47 -13.46 -6.91 -1.01
C ARG A 47 -13.39 -8.01 0.03
N TYR A 48 -12.71 -9.12 -0.27
CA TYR A 48 -12.66 -10.29 0.60
C TYR A 48 -11.31 -10.43 1.27
N MET A 49 -11.32 -10.50 2.60
CA MET A 49 -10.13 -10.51 3.45
C MET A 49 -9.99 -11.86 4.15
N ASN A 50 -8.77 -12.33 4.37
CA ASN A 50 -8.51 -13.34 5.39
C ASN A 50 -8.64 -12.72 6.81
N LYS A 51 -8.57 -13.54 7.86
CA LYS A 51 -8.73 -13.05 9.24
C LYS A 51 -7.69 -11.99 9.64
N ALA A 52 -6.43 -12.16 9.26
CA ALA A 52 -5.36 -11.23 9.61
C ALA A 52 -5.55 -9.87 8.91
N GLU A 53 -5.95 -9.89 7.64
CA GLU A 53 -6.31 -8.69 6.87
C GLU A 53 -7.52 -7.99 7.48
N ALA A 54 -8.57 -8.74 7.86
CA ALA A 54 -9.76 -8.18 8.49
C ALA A 54 -9.46 -7.54 9.86
N CYS A 55 -8.59 -8.16 10.67
CA CYS A 55 -8.11 -7.58 11.93
C CYS A 55 -7.39 -6.24 11.69
N LYS A 56 -6.50 -6.20 10.69
CA LYS A 56 -5.78 -4.98 10.31
C LYS A 56 -6.73 -3.90 9.77
N TYR A 57 -7.71 -4.29 8.97
CA TYR A 57 -8.73 -3.39 8.42
C TYR A 57 -9.56 -2.74 9.52
N CYS A 58 -10.03 -3.53 10.49
CA CYS A 58 -10.83 -3.03 11.63
C CYS A 58 -9.99 -2.37 12.73
N GLY A 59 -8.65 -2.46 12.68
CA GLY A 59 -7.75 -1.92 13.71
C GLY A 59 -7.81 -2.66 15.05
N ILE A 60 -8.03 -3.97 15.04
CA ILE A 60 -8.19 -4.79 16.26
C ILE A 60 -7.28 -6.02 16.29
N THR A 61 -7.11 -6.62 17.48
CA THR A 61 -6.34 -7.85 17.66
C THR A 61 -7.17 -9.09 17.31
N ASN A 62 -6.49 -10.21 17.02
CA ASN A 62 -7.14 -11.50 16.74
C ASN A 62 -8.13 -11.92 17.84
N ASN A 63 -7.76 -11.75 19.12
CA ASN A 63 -8.61 -12.12 20.25
C ASN A 63 -9.90 -11.28 20.29
N THR A 64 -9.83 -10.00 19.94
CA THR A 64 -11.03 -9.14 19.83
C THR A 64 -11.88 -9.55 18.63
N PHE A 65 -11.24 -9.90 17.51
CA PHE A 65 -11.95 -10.37 16.32
C PHE A 65 -12.72 -11.67 16.59
N ASP A 66 -12.15 -12.60 17.35
CA ASP A 66 -12.84 -13.83 17.76
C ASP A 66 -14.06 -13.56 18.63
N LYS A 67 -14.01 -12.52 19.48
CA LYS A 67 -15.20 -12.07 20.22
C LYS A 67 -16.26 -11.53 19.28
N TRP A 68 -15.90 -10.79 18.23
CA TRP A 68 -16.88 -10.32 17.24
C TRP A 68 -17.52 -11.47 16.47
N LEU A 69 -16.77 -12.53 16.14
CA LEU A 69 -17.34 -13.75 15.57
C LEU A 69 -18.36 -14.39 16.51
N ALA A 70 -18.06 -14.45 17.81
CA ALA A 70 -19.00 -14.94 18.82
C ALA A 70 -20.23 -14.03 18.98
N LEU A 71 -20.12 -12.75 18.65
CA LEU A 71 -21.22 -11.77 18.64
C LEU A 71 -22.04 -11.76 17.34
N GLY A 72 -21.71 -12.61 16.36
CA GLY A 72 -22.48 -12.76 15.13
C GLY A 72 -21.89 -12.07 13.90
N LEU A 73 -20.62 -11.66 13.92
CA LEU A 73 -19.93 -11.23 12.70
C LEU A 73 -19.95 -12.35 11.64
N GLN A 74 -20.45 -12.03 10.45
CA GLN A 74 -20.58 -12.99 9.36
C GLN A 74 -19.23 -13.39 8.77
N ARG A 75 -19.18 -14.63 8.24
CA ARG A 75 -18.00 -15.18 7.56
C ARG A 75 -18.42 -16.00 6.35
N ILE A 76 -17.62 -15.92 5.30
CA ILE A 76 -17.76 -16.74 4.10
C ILE A 76 -16.89 -17.98 4.30
N HIS A 77 -17.48 -19.17 4.21
CA HIS A 77 -16.76 -20.44 4.32
C HIS A 77 -17.00 -21.27 3.06
N ILE A 78 -15.95 -21.48 2.26
CA ILE A 78 -15.99 -22.26 1.02
C ILE A 78 -14.80 -23.20 1.04
N ASP A 79 -15.07 -24.51 1.03
CA ASP A 79 -14.05 -25.56 0.94
C ASP A 79 -12.89 -25.41 1.97
N GLY A 80 -13.23 -25.17 3.24
CA GLY A 80 -12.23 -25.01 4.31
C GLY A 80 -11.56 -23.62 4.36
N ILE A 81 -11.79 -22.76 3.36
CA ILE A 81 -11.25 -21.39 3.34
C ILE A 81 -12.26 -20.43 3.94
N ILE A 82 -11.81 -19.63 4.92
CA ILE A 82 -12.60 -18.58 5.54
C ILE A 82 -12.19 -17.21 4.98
N ARG A 83 -13.18 -16.42 4.56
CA ARG A 83 -13.02 -15.02 4.14
C ARG A 83 -14.06 -14.13 4.81
N PHE A 84 -13.76 -12.83 4.88
CA PHE A 84 -14.62 -11.80 5.44
C PHE A 84 -14.87 -10.74 4.36
N ASP A 85 -16.15 -10.43 4.09
CA ASP A 85 -16.52 -9.32 3.21
C ASP A 85 -16.31 -8.00 3.96
N LYS A 86 -15.65 -7.05 3.32
CA LYS A 86 -15.52 -5.68 3.79
C LYS A 86 -16.87 -5.06 4.14
N GLN A 87 -17.91 -5.32 3.34
CA GLN A 87 -19.25 -4.77 3.57
C GLN A 87 -19.89 -5.31 4.85
N ASP A 88 -19.66 -6.58 5.18
CA ASP A 88 -20.17 -7.20 6.40
C ASP A 88 -19.44 -6.63 7.62
N LEU A 89 -18.13 -6.42 7.53
CA LEU A 89 -17.34 -5.76 8.58
C LEU A 89 -17.83 -4.33 8.85
N ASP A 90 -18.04 -3.54 7.78
CA ASP A 90 -18.55 -2.16 7.88
C ASP A 90 -19.97 -2.13 8.47
N SER A 91 -20.82 -3.08 8.07
CA SER A 91 -22.19 -3.21 8.57
C SER A 91 -22.22 -3.60 10.05
N PHE A 92 -21.39 -4.56 10.46
CA PHE A 92 -21.26 -4.98 11.86
C PHE A 92 -20.85 -3.82 12.76
N MET A 93 -19.87 -3.01 12.31
CA MET A 93 -19.44 -1.81 13.02
C MET A 93 -20.54 -0.76 13.13
N LYS A 94 -21.32 -0.57 12.05
CA LYS A 94 -22.45 0.35 12.03
C LYS A 94 -23.57 -0.09 12.97
N GLU A 95 -23.89 -1.37 13.03
CA GLU A 95 -24.90 -1.94 13.93
C GLU A 95 -24.52 -1.76 15.41
N HIS A 96 -23.24 -1.87 15.73
CA HIS A 96 -22.72 -1.68 17.09
C HIS A 96 -22.41 -0.22 17.43
N LYS A 97 -22.61 0.72 16.50
CA LYS A 97 -22.40 2.15 16.73
C LYS A 97 -23.50 2.69 17.64
N ARG A 98 -23.12 3.12 18.85
CA ARG A 98 -24.03 3.74 19.82
C ARG A 98 -23.72 5.22 19.94
N ILE A 99 -24.76 6.04 20.07
CA ILE A 99 -24.61 7.43 20.52
C ILE A 99 -24.36 7.33 22.03
N ILE A 100 -23.24 7.87 22.48
CA ILE A 100 -22.83 7.90 23.89
C ILE A 100 -23.25 9.24 24.47
#